data_AF-A0A8S9PAB3-F1
#
_entry.id   AF-A0A8S9PAB3-F1
#
_cell.length_a   1.000
_cell.length_b   1.000
_cell.length_c   1.000
_cell.angle_alpha   90.00
_cell.angle_beta   90.00
_cell.angle_gamma   90.00
#
_symmetry.space_group_name_H-M   'P 1'
#
loop_
_entity.id
_entity.type
_entity.pdbx_description
1 polymer ?
#
loop_
_entity_poly.entity_id
_entity_poly.type
_entity_poly.pdbx_seq_one_letter_code
_entity_poly.pdbx_strand_id
1 'polypeptide(L)'
;MLQQLKEELKSSMAYSYFDMFNSVHDIVSNPTHYGFSDVTSACCGSGVLNAELPCFPVSNLCSDRTKYLFWDRYGHPTEAAARTIVNFVLSEDTQYSSPLTLTQLVSS
;
A
#
# COMPACT_ATOMS: atom_id res chain seq x y z
N MET A 1 12.84 -14.66 -9.67
CA MET A 1 12.26 -14.27 -10.97
C MET A 1 12.97 -13.05 -11.56
N LEU A 2 12.79 -11.83 -11.04
CA LEU A 2 13.39 -10.61 -11.63
C LEU A 2 14.93 -10.64 -11.75
N GLN A 3 15.62 -11.21 -10.75
CA GLN A 3 17.08 -11.42 -10.80
C GLN A 3 17.48 -12.34 -11.97
N GLN A 4 16.81 -13.47 -12.14
CA GLN A 4 17.05 -14.42 -13.23
C GLN A 4 16.81 -13.77 -14.60
N LEU A 5 15.71 -13.01 -14.77
CA LEU A 5 15.44 -12.27 -16.00
C LEU A 5 16.56 -11.26 -16.32
N LYS A 6 17.11 -10.58 -15.32
CA LYS A 6 18.24 -9.65 -15.50
C LYS A 6 19.52 -10.37 -15.97
N GLU A 7 19.77 -11.58 -15.48
CA GLU A 7 20.90 -12.43 -15.91
C GLU A 7 20.73 -12.89 -17.36
N GLU A 8 19.54 -13.37 -17.72
CA GLU A 8 19.21 -13.83 -19.08
C GLU A 8 19.32 -12.69 -20.12
N LEU A 9 18.91 -11.48 -19.76
CA LEU A 9 18.92 -10.29 -20.62
C LEU A 9 20.26 -9.52 -20.60
N LYS A 10 21.31 -10.10 -19.99
CA LYS A 10 22.70 -9.60 -20.01
C LYS A 10 22.84 -8.09 -19.79
N SER A 11 22.21 -7.58 -18.72
CA SER A 11 22.31 -6.18 -18.27
C SER A 11 21.53 -5.13 -19.06
N SER A 12 20.73 -5.50 -20.06
CA SER A 12 19.80 -4.57 -20.73
C SER A 12 18.55 -4.24 -19.90
N MET A 13 18.35 -4.92 -18.77
CA MET A 13 17.21 -4.75 -17.89
C MET A 13 17.61 -4.11 -16.55
N ALA A 14 17.06 -2.93 -16.28
CA ALA A 14 17.00 -2.33 -14.95
C ALA A 14 15.61 -2.55 -14.36
N TYR A 15 15.51 -2.78 -13.05
CA TYR A 15 14.23 -2.96 -12.38
C TYR A 15 14.28 -2.46 -10.93
N SER A 16 13.10 -2.15 -10.42
CA SER A 16 12.83 -1.90 -9.02
C SER A 16 11.69 -2.84 -8.60
N TYR A 17 11.87 -3.50 -7.48
CA TYR A 17 10.84 -4.27 -6.79
C TYR A 17 10.51 -3.54 -5.50
N PHE A 18 9.23 -3.23 -5.32
CA PHE A 18 8.71 -2.64 -4.10
C PHE A 18 7.99 -3.71 -3.26
N ASP A 19 8.44 -3.90 -2.03
CA ASP A 19 7.86 -4.83 -1.07
C ASP A 19 6.60 -4.24 -0.44
N MET A 20 5.51 -4.34 -1.19
CA MET A 20 4.21 -3.84 -0.76
C MET A 20 3.77 -4.50 0.55
N PHE A 21 4.02 -5.81 0.71
CA PHE A 21 3.60 -6.55 1.89
C PHE A 21 4.22 -5.98 3.17
N ASN A 22 5.55 -5.84 3.20
CA ASN A 22 6.22 -5.30 4.38
C ASN A 22 5.85 -3.83 4.61
N SER A 23 5.69 -3.04 3.54
CA SER A 23 5.29 -1.63 3.68
C SER A 23 3.91 -1.46 4.33
N VAL A 24 2.94 -2.31 3.98
CA VAL A 24 1.59 -2.29 4.60
C VAL A 24 1.62 -2.95 5.97
N HIS A 25 2.42 -3.99 6.17
CA HIS A 25 2.58 -4.64 7.47
C HIS A 25 3.12 -3.67 8.53
N ASP A 26 4.07 -2.82 8.17
CA ASP A 26 4.58 -1.78 9.07
C ASP A 26 3.50 -0.75 9.41
N ILE A 27 2.65 -0.37 8.44
CA ILE A 27 1.48 0.49 8.72
C ILE A 27 0.53 -0.18 9.71
N VAL A 28 0.19 -1.45 9.50
CA VAL A 28 -0.73 -2.21 10.37
C VAL A 28 -0.14 -2.38 11.77
N SER A 29 1.18 -2.58 11.87
CA SER A 29 1.87 -2.81 13.14
C SER A 29 2.08 -1.52 13.94
N ASN A 30 2.14 -0.36 13.28
CA ASN A 30 2.31 0.94 13.93
C ASN A 30 1.38 2.02 13.33
N PRO A 31 0.06 1.86 13.42
CA PRO A 31 -0.89 2.67 12.66
C PRO A 31 -0.88 4.14 13.05
N THR A 32 -0.70 4.43 14.33
CA THR A 32 -0.68 5.80 14.86
C THR A 32 0.54 6.58 14.37
N HIS A 33 1.68 5.92 14.18
CA HIS A 33 2.87 6.54 13.59
C HIS A 33 2.60 7.07 12.17
N TYR A 34 1.79 6.33 11.40
CA TYR A 34 1.40 6.71 10.04
C TYR A 34 0.08 7.49 9.97
N GLY A 35 -0.50 7.86 11.12
CA GLY A 35 -1.68 8.72 11.20
C GLY A 35 -3.04 8.00 11.10
N PHE A 36 -3.06 6.66 11.07
CA PHE A 36 -4.26 5.83 11.06
C PHE A 36 -4.70 5.46 12.49
N SER A 37 -6.01 5.35 12.69
CA SER A 37 -6.60 4.83 13.94
C SER A 37 -7.36 3.53 13.75
N ASP A 38 -7.78 3.20 12.53
CA ASP A 38 -8.41 1.93 12.20
C ASP A 38 -7.71 1.26 11.01
N VAL A 39 -7.13 0.09 11.29
CA VAL A 39 -6.44 -0.75 10.31
C VAL A 39 -7.06 -2.14 10.22
N THR A 40 -8.31 -2.29 10.67
CA THR A 40 -9.01 -3.57 10.76
C THR A 40 -10.35 -3.52 10.03
N SER A 41 -11.09 -2.42 10.16
CA SER A 41 -12.41 -2.24 9.55
C SER A 41 -12.32 -1.55 8.19
N ALA A 42 -13.31 -1.79 7.33
CA ALA A 42 -13.46 -1.07 6.07
C ALA A 42 -14.18 0.29 6.27
N CYS A 43 -13.76 1.33 5.54
CA CYS A 43 -14.45 2.62 5.61
C CYS A 43 -15.85 2.58 4.95
N CYS A 44 -16.03 1.86 3.84
CA CYS A 44 -17.28 1.72 3.12
C CYS A 44 -17.73 0.25 3.08
N GLY A 45 -18.92 -0.02 3.59
CA GLY A 45 -19.52 -1.35 3.56
C GLY A 45 -20.62 -1.51 4.60
N SER A 46 -20.85 -2.74 5.04
CA SER A 46 -21.86 -3.07 6.06
C SER A 46 -21.48 -4.35 6.81
N GLY A 47 -22.13 -4.60 7.95
CA GLY A 47 -21.96 -5.83 8.73
C GLY A 47 -20.69 -5.83 9.60
N VAL A 48 -20.18 -7.02 9.91
CA VAL A 48 -18.99 -7.18 10.76
C VAL A 48 -17.77 -6.49 10.14
N LEU A 49 -17.03 -5.71 10.95
CA LEU A 49 -15.90 -4.86 10.52
C LEU A 49 -16.24 -3.90 9.37
N ASN A 50 -17.53 -3.63 9.16
CA ASN A 50 -18.03 -2.91 7.99
C ASN A 50 -17.60 -3.52 6.64
N ALA A 51 -17.25 -4.82 6.63
CA ALA A 51 -16.60 -5.50 5.51
C ALA A 51 -17.31 -6.80 5.09
N GLU A 52 -18.49 -7.08 5.62
CA GLU A 52 -19.25 -8.28 5.28
C GLU A 52 -19.87 -8.15 3.88
N LEU A 53 -20.41 -6.97 3.57
CA LEU A 53 -20.99 -6.64 2.26
C LEU A 53 -20.12 -5.64 1.49
N PRO A 54 -20.14 -5.67 0.14
CA PRO A 54 -19.47 -4.67 -0.69
C PRO A 54 -19.98 -3.25 -0.43
N CYS A 55 -19.16 -2.27 -0.83
CA CYS A 55 -19.53 -0.86 -0.82
C CYS A 55 -20.58 -0.58 -1.91
N PHE A 56 -21.81 -0.29 -1.49
CA PHE A 56 -22.93 0.13 -2.32
C PHE A 56 -23.39 1.54 -1.93
N PRO A 57 -24.22 2.22 -2.73
CA PRO A 57 -24.70 3.57 -2.41
C PRO A 57 -25.43 3.71 -1.06
N VAL A 58 -25.96 2.60 -0.52
CA VAL A 58 -26.66 2.54 0.78
C VAL A 58 -25.79 1.99 1.93
N SER A 59 -24.51 1.76 1.69
CA SER A 59 -23.56 1.27 2.70
C SER A 59 -23.24 2.32 3.76
N ASN A 60 -22.77 1.84 4.91
CA ASN A 60 -22.22 2.72 5.94
C ASN A 60 -20.87 3.27 5.47
N LEU A 61 -20.63 4.54 5.80
CA LEU A 61 -19.37 5.23 5.54
C LEU A 61 -18.72 5.62 6.87
N CYS A 62 -17.41 5.47 6.96
CA CYS A 62 -16.64 5.94 8.11
C CYS A 62 -16.70 7.47 8.22
N SER A 63 -16.56 7.98 9.44
CA SER A 63 -16.64 9.41 9.73
C SER A 63 -15.45 10.20 9.17
N ASP A 64 -14.24 9.64 9.27
CA ASP A 64 -13.00 10.26 8.79
C ASP A 64 -12.19 9.28 7.94
N ARG A 65 -12.18 9.49 6.62
CA ARG A 65 -11.47 8.66 5.64
C ARG A 65 -9.96 8.72 5.78
N THR A 66 -9.43 9.75 6.45
CA THR A 66 -7.98 9.92 6.67
C THR A 66 -7.44 9.02 7.77
N LYS A 67 -8.33 8.40 8.56
CA LYS A 67 -7.98 7.58 9.72
C LYS A 67 -8.10 6.08 9.49
N TYR A 68 -8.62 5.67 8.35
CA TYR A 68 -8.83 4.27 7.97
C TYR A 68 -7.79 3.84 6.94
N LEU A 69 -7.21 2.65 7.12
CA LEU A 69 -6.33 2.03 6.13
C LEU A 69 -7.13 1.50 4.93
N PHE A 70 -8.21 0.76 5.20
CA PHE A 70 -9.01 0.09 4.18
C PHE A 70 -10.25 0.89 3.79
N TRP A 71 -10.44 1.08 2.49
CA TRP A 71 -11.64 1.66 1.91
C TRP A 71 -12.81 0.70 1.93
N ASP A 72 -12.62 -0.56 1.50
CA ASP A 72 -13.70 -1.55 1.37
C ASP A 72 -13.23 -2.95 1.80
N ARG A 73 -14.16 -3.92 1.74
CA ARG A 73 -13.91 -5.32 2.10
C ARG A 73 -12.85 -6.04 1.26
N TYR A 74 -12.45 -5.51 0.11
CA TYR A 74 -11.45 -6.12 -0.76
C TYR A 74 -10.02 -5.75 -0.36
N GLY A 75 -9.87 -4.84 0.61
CA GLY A 75 -8.56 -4.36 1.03
C GLY A 75 -8.03 -3.25 0.14
N HIS A 76 -8.88 -2.60 -0.67
CA HIS A 76 -8.48 -1.38 -1.36
C HIS A 76 -8.10 -0.31 -0.32
N PRO A 77 -7.01 0.45 -0.52
CA PRO A 77 -6.62 1.49 0.42
C PRO A 77 -7.56 2.69 0.33
N THR A 78 -7.73 3.42 1.44
CA THR A 78 -8.26 4.79 1.37
C THR A 78 -7.28 5.70 0.62
N GLU A 79 -7.71 6.89 0.21
CA GLU A 79 -6.80 7.87 -0.41
C GLU A 79 -5.60 8.20 0.51
N ALA A 80 -5.83 8.34 1.82
CA ALA A 80 -4.76 8.62 2.78
C ALA A 80 -3.76 7.46 2.89
N ALA A 81 -4.25 6.22 2.89
CA ALA A 81 -3.41 5.02 2.82
C ALA A 81 -2.61 4.96 1.52
N ALA A 82 -3.27 5.15 0.38
CA ALA A 82 -2.62 5.15 -0.92
C ALA A 82 -1.51 6.22 -1.00
N ARG A 83 -1.77 7.43 -0.48
CA ARG A 83 -0.77 8.51 -0.41
C ARG A 83 0.44 8.12 0.45
N THR A 84 0.21 7.46 1.58
CA THR A 84 1.30 6.98 2.46
C THR A 84 2.15 5.94 1.75
N ILE A 85 1.53 4.96 1.08
CA ILE A 85 2.25 3.92 0.33
C ILE A 85 3.03 4.52 -0.84
N VAL A 86 2.44 5.47 -1.57
CA VAL A 86 3.13 6.19 -2.66
C VAL A 86 4.35 6.96 -2.15
N ASN A 87 4.27 7.57 -0.95
CA ASN A 87 5.43 8.23 -0.36
C ASN A 87 6.58 7.25 -0.07
N PHE A 88 6.30 6.01 0.32
CA PHE A 88 7.33 4.98 0.46
C PHE A 88 7.94 4.60 -0.89
N VAL A 89 7.10 4.40 -1.91
CA VAL A 89 7.53 4.05 -3.28
C VAL A 89 8.43 5.14 -3.88
N LEU A 90 8.13 6.41 -3.64
CA LEU A 90 8.87 7.56 -4.15
C LEU A 90 10.02 7.99 -3.23
N SER A 91 10.26 7.29 -2.12
CA SER A 91 11.37 7.61 -1.23
C SER A 91 12.71 7.14 -1.81
N GLU A 92 13.79 7.82 -1.41
CA GLU A 92 15.16 7.36 -1.65
C GLU A 92 15.57 6.22 -0.68
N ASP A 93 14.69 5.86 0.27
CA ASP A 93 14.93 4.78 1.21
C ASP A 93 14.82 3.43 0.51
N THR A 94 15.77 2.55 0.81
CA THR A 94 15.80 1.17 0.31
C THR A 94 15.02 0.20 1.19
N GLN A 95 14.43 0.64 2.30
CA GLN A 95 13.73 -0.21 3.27
C GLN A 95 12.76 -1.20 2.60
N TYR A 96 11.99 -0.72 1.61
CA TYR A 96 11.01 -1.53 0.88
C TYR A 96 11.36 -1.71 -0.60
N SER A 97 12.52 -1.28 -1.07
CA SER A 97 12.86 -1.26 -2.50
C SER A 97 14.15 -2.01 -2.78
N SER A 98 14.16 -2.84 -3.82
CA SER A 98 15.35 -3.60 -4.24
C SER A 98 15.32 -3.96 -5.73
N PRO A 99 16.46 -4.03 -6.44
CA PRO A 99 17.79 -3.57 -6.05
C PRO A 99 17.94 -2.05 -6.19
N LEU A 100 17.01 -1.39 -6.88
CA LEU A 100 16.96 0.06 -7.04
C LEU A 100 15.68 0.59 -6.39
N THR A 101 15.72 1.82 -5.88
CA THR A 101 14.50 2.58 -5.62
C THR A 101 13.84 2.96 -6.95
N LEU A 102 12.56 3.35 -6.92
CA LEU A 102 11.88 3.81 -8.13
C LEU A 102 12.55 5.07 -8.68
N THR A 103 12.97 5.99 -7.81
CA THR A 103 13.65 7.23 -8.19
C THR A 103 14.99 6.98 -8.87
N GLN A 104 15.76 6.00 -8.39
CA GLN A 104 17.00 5.56 -9.04
C GLN A 104 16.73 4.94 -10.42
N LEU A 105 15.69 4.12 -10.53
CA LEU A 105 15.32 3.48 -11.81
C LEU A 105 14.88 4.49 -12.87
N VAL A 106 14.11 5.52 -12.50
CA VAL A 106 13.65 6.53 -13.48
C VAL A 106 14.73 7.56 -13.84
N SER A 107 15.78 7.65 -13.02
CA SER A 107 16.90 8.56 -13.25
C SER A 107 18.08 7.92 -13.99
N SER A 108 17.98 6.63 -14.34
CA SER A 108 19.04 5.85 -14.99
C SER A 108 19.07 5.97 -16.50
#